data_AF-A0A7D5J8F6-F1
#
_entry.id   AF-A0A7D5J8F6-F1
#
_cell.length_a   1.000
_cell.length_b   1.000
_cell.length_c   1.000
_cell.angle_alpha   90.00
_cell.angle_beta   90.00
_cell.angle_gamma   90.00
#
_symmetry.space_group_name_H-M   'P 1'
#
loop_
_entity.id
_entity.type
_entity.pdbx_description
1 polymer ?
#
loop_
_entity_poly.entity_id
_entity_poly.type
_entity_poly.pdbx_seq_one_letter_code
_entity_poly.pdbx_strand_id
1 'polypeptide(L)' 'MRNAHTSIRKFSSRKIARSKKASYPPEECFNSEFIKEIEQSIQDVKDGKGTKYDSLEDLFASYEK' A
#
# COMPACT_ATOMS: atom_id res chain seq x y z
N MET A 1 49.14 -37.71 -17.61
CA MET A 1 48.19 -37.28 -16.55
C MET A 1 47.65 -35.92 -16.96
N ARG A 2 46.34 -35.81 -17.22
CA ARG A 2 45.71 -34.56 -17.71
C ARG A 2 45.07 -33.84 -16.52
N ASN A 3 45.62 -32.69 -16.15
CA ASN A 3 45.04 -31.85 -15.11
C ASN A 3 43.85 -31.10 -15.69
N ALA A 4 42.64 -31.50 -15.30
CA ALA A 4 41.42 -30.80 -15.65
C ALA A 4 41.37 -29.48 -14.87
N HIS A 5 41.72 -28.38 -15.54
CA HIS A 5 41.43 -27.04 -15.05
C HIS A 5 39.91 -26.89 -14.95
N THR A 6 39.38 -26.97 -13.74
CA THR A 6 38.00 -26.63 -13.42
C THR A 6 37.82 -25.12 -13.58
N SER A 7 37.42 -24.68 -14.79
CA SER A 7 36.99 -23.31 -14.98
C SER A 7 35.66 -23.12 -14.26
N ILE A 8 35.69 -22.67 -13.01
CA ILE A 8 34.51 -22.20 -12.31
C ILE A 8 34.02 -20.98 -13.09
N ARG A 9 32.98 -21.16 -13.92
CA ARG A 9 32.26 -20.05 -14.55
C ARG A 9 31.74 -19.18 -13.41
N LYS A 10 32.36 -18.02 -13.20
CA LYS A 10 31.81 -16.95 -12.37
C LYS A 10 30.49 -16.54 -13.02
N PHE A 11 29.39 -17.11 -12.52
CA PHE A 11 28.05 -16.69 -12.87
C PHE A 11 27.93 -15.24 -12.40
N SER A 12 28.04 -14.31 -13.34
CA SER A 12 27.82 -12.89 -13.06
C SER A 12 26.42 -12.79 -12.47
N SER A 13 26.31 -12.50 -11.18
CA SER A 13 25.05 -12.17 -10.54
C SER A 13 24.55 -10.90 -11.20
N ARG A 14 23.78 -11.05 -12.29
CA ARG A 14 23.03 -9.97 -12.91
C ARG A 14 22.11 -9.47 -11.80
N LYS A 15 22.47 -8.32 -11.21
CA LYS A 15 21.65 -7.67 -10.20
C LYS A 15 20.26 -7.56 -10.81
N ILE A 16 19.29 -8.26 -10.20
CA ILE A 16 17.88 -8.13 -10.54
C ILE A 16 17.61 -6.64 -10.49
N ALA A 17 17.24 -6.07 -11.64
CA ALA A 17 16.96 -4.65 -11.77
C ALA A 17 16.04 -4.28 -10.61
N ARG A 18 16.48 -3.28 -9.81
CA ARG A 18 15.76 -2.68 -8.68
C ARG A 18 14.26 -2.88 -8.88
N SER A 19 13.61 -3.56 -7.94
CA SER A 19 12.15 -3.59 -7.80
C SER A 19 11.63 -2.22 -8.25
N LYS A 20 10.85 -2.16 -9.33
CA LYS A 20 10.33 -0.90 -9.86
C LYS A 20 9.62 -0.24 -8.68
N LYS A 21 10.22 0.80 -8.11
CA LYS A 21 9.60 1.52 -7.00
C LYS A 21 8.27 2.03 -7.55
N ALA A 22 7.19 1.79 -6.82
CA ALA A 22 5.91 2.41 -7.16
C ALA A 22 6.16 3.92 -7.27
N SER A 23 5.91 4.47 -8.46
CA SER A 23 6.01 5.90 -8.71
C SER A 23 4.64 6.48 -8.44
N TYR A 24 4.41 6.90 -7.19
CA TYR A 24 3.22 7.67 -6.87
C TYR A 24 3.40 9.11 -7.40
N PRO A 25 2.30 9.78 -7.80
CA PRO A 25 2.36 11.19 -8.14
C PRO A 25 2.84 12.01 -6.93
N PRO A 26 3.50 13.16 -7.16
CA PRO A 26 3.90 14.08 -6.10
C PRO A 26 2.72 14.50 -5.22
N GLU A 27 2.97 14.77 -3.94
CA GLU A 27 1.92 15.17 -3.00
C GLU A 27 1.21 16.48 -3.41
N GLU A 28 1.91 17.31 -4.16
CA GLU A 28 1.39 18.55 -4.78
C GLU A 28 0.25 18.30 -5.78
N CYS A 29 0.12 17.06 -6.30
CA CYS A 29 -0.98 16.68 -7.18
C CYS A 29 -2.28 16.35 -6.44
N PHE A 30 -2.27 16.26 -5.11
CA PHE A 30 -3.49 15.97 -4.36
C PHE A 30 -4.38 17.20 -4.25
N ASN A 31 -5.69 16.98 -4.42
CA ASN A 31 -6.67 18.04 -4.22
C ASN A 31 -6.69 18.43 -2.72
N SER A 32 -6.37 19.70 -2.42
CA SER A 32 -6.36 20.21 -1.05
C SER A 32 -7.72 20.13 -0.35
N GLU A 33 -8.82 20.20 -1.09
CA GLU A 33 -10.17 20.03 -0.53
C GLU A 33 -10.38 18.59 -0.06
N PHE A 34 -9.91 17.63 -0.84
CA PHE A 34 -9.98 16.20 -0.51
C PHE A 34 -9.13 15.85 0.72
N ILE A 35 -7.94 16.45 0.85
CA ILE A 35 -7.09 16.26 2.04
C ILE A 35 -7.84 16.73 3.30
N LYS A 36 -8.46 17.93 3.26
CA LYS A 36 -9.24 18.47 4.38
C LYS A 36 -10.43 17.60 4.74
N GLU A 37 -11.14 17.06 3.74
CA GLU A 37 -12.25 16.14 3.95
C GLU A 37 -11.80 14.87 4.68
N ILE A 38 -10.67 14.29 4.28
CA ILE A 38 -10.10 13.12 4.95
C ILE A 38 -9.71 13.45 6.38
N GLU A 39 -8.99 14.56 6.61
CA GLU A 39 -8.57 14.98 7.94
C GLU A 39 -9.77 15.18 8.88
N GLN A 40 -10.84 15.82 8.37
CA GLN A 40 -12.08 16.01 9.10
C GLN A 40 -12.76 14.68 9.42
N SER A 41 -12.88 13.77 8.44
CA SER A 41 -13.46 12.44 8.63
C SER A 41 -12.71 11.61 9.68
N ILE A 42 -11.37 11.64 9.64
CA ILE A 42 -10.53 10.97 10.64
C ILE A 42 -10.81 11.53 12.04
N GLN A 43 -10.96 12.86 12.15
CA GLN A 43 -11.27 13.48 13.43
C GLN A 43 -12.67 13.12 13.92
N ASP A 44 -13.68 13.10 13.05
CA ASP A 44 -15.04 12.72 13.41
C ASP A 44 -15.12 11.24 13.88
N VAL A 45 -14.31 10.35 13.29
CA VAL A 45 -14.17 8.97 13.78
C VAL A 45 -13.55 8.94 15.18
N LYS A 46 -12.48 9.72 15.42
CA LYS A 46 -11.83 9.81 16.74
C LYS A 46 -12.75 10.39 17.82
N ASP A 47 -13.54 11.39 17.43
CA ASP A 47 -14.56 12.01 18.29
C ASP A 47 -15.76 11.07 18.54
N GLY A 48 -15.78 9.90 17.91
CA GLY A 48 -16.86 8.92 18.04
C GLY A 48 -18.17 9.36 17.39
N LYS A 49 -18.12 10.33 16.48
CA LYS A 49 -19.27 10.82 15.70
C LYS A 49 -19.64 9.91 14.53
N GLY A 50 -18.89 8.83 14.32
CA GLY A 50 -19.24 7.80 13.35
C GLY A 50 -20.45 6.97 13.80
N THR A 51 -21.16 6.38 12.83
CA THR A 51 -22.14 5.34 13.10
C THR A 51 -21.44 4.13 13.71
N LYS A 52 -21.82 3.81 14.94
CA LYS A 52 -21.39 2.58 15.61
C LYS A 52 -22.41 1.49 15.30
N TYR A 53 -21.90 0.33 14.93
CA TYR A 53 -22.69 -0.88 14.78
C TYR A 53 -22.22 -1.86 15.85
N ASP A 54 -23.18 -2.42 16.59
CA ASP A 54 -22.88 -3.40 17.64
C ASP A 54 -22.59 -4.78 17.03
N SER A 55 -23.12 -5.06 15.83
CA SER A 55 -22.91 -6.30 15.07
C SER A 55 -22.69 -6.06 13.57
N LEU A 56 -22.20 -7.09 12.87
CA LEU A 56 -22.08 -7.06 11.40
C LEU A 56 -23.46 -7.08 10.74
N GLU A 57 -24.43 -7.75 11.36
CA GLU A 57 -25.82 -7.80 10.92
C GLU A 57 -26.46 -6.40 10.91
N ASP A 58 -26.18 -5.57 11.94
CA ASP A 58 -26.65 -4.18 11.99
C ASP A 58 -26.07 -3.32 10.87
N LEU A 59 -24.81 -3.57 10.51
CA LEU A 59 -24.16 -2.89 9.39
C LEU A 59 -24.84 -3.29 8.07
N PHE A 60 -25.07 -4.58 7.81
CA PHE A 60 -25.73 -5.03 6.59
C PHE A 60 -27.17 -4.53 6.48
N ALA A 61 -27.91 -4.53 7.59
CA ALA A 61 -29.28 -3.98 7.65
C ALA A 61 -29.34 -2.48 7.31
N SER A 62 -28.26 -1.73 7.56
CA SER A 62 -28.20 -0.29 7.23
C SER A 62 -28.15 -0.02 5.71
N TYR A 63 -27.62 -0.97 4.93
CA TYR A 63 -27.51 -0.85 3.47
C TYR A 63 -28.76 -1.30 2.71
N GLU A 64 -29.66 -2.04 3.37
CA GLU A 64 -30.91 -2.53 2.76
C GLU A 64 -32.08 -1.52 2.84
N LYS A 65 -31.86 -0.36 3.47
CA LYS A 65 -32.81 0.77 3.54
C LYS A 65 -32.51 1.83 2.49
#